data_AF-A0A529P2D1-F1
#
_entry.id   AF-A0A529P2D1-F1
#
_cell.length_a   1.000
_cell.length_b   1.000
_cell.length_c   1.000
_cell.angle_alpha   90.00
_cell.angle_beta   90.00
_cell.angle_gamma   90.00
#
_symmetry.space_group_name_H-M   'P 1'
#
loop_
_entity.id
_entity.type
_entity.pdbx_description
1 polymer ?
#
loop_
_entity_poly.entity_id
_entity_poly.type
_entity_poly.pdbx_seq_one_letter_code
_entity_poly.pdbx_strand_id
1 'polypeptide(L)' 'MTRIATFNVNGVNGRLPVLLKWLGETAYDVVCLQEL' A
#
# COMPACT_ATOMS: atom_id res chain seq x y z
N MET A 1 15.79 9.10 7.23
CA MET A 1 14.82 10.08 6.69
C MET A 1 13.51 9.34 6.54
N THR A 2 12.43 9.81 7.17
CA THR A 2 11.14 9.13 7.12
C THR A 2 10.56 9.17 5.70
N ARG A 3 10.21 8.01 5.16
CA ARG A 3 9.59 7.84 3.84
C ARG A 3 8.12 7.54 4.00
N ILE A 4 7.29 8.34 3.33
CA ILE A 4 5.84 8.24 3.39
C ILE A 4 5.32 7.97 1.98
N ALA A 5 4.39 7.03 1.85
CA ALA A 5 3.70 6.74 0.59
C ALA A 5 2.18 6.76 0.75
N THR A 6 1.50 6.94 -0.38
CA THR A 6 0.05 6.84 -0.49
C THR A 6 -0.32 5.88 -1.60
N PHE A 7 -1.32 5.03 -1.37
CA PHE A 7 -1.81 4.09 -2.38
C PHE A 7 -3.33 3.93 -2.29
N ASN A 8 -4.00 4.28 -3.39
CA ASN A 8 -5.42 4.02 -3.56
C ASN A 8 -5.60 2.57 -4.01
N VAL A 9 -6.23 1.76 -3.14
CA VAL A 9 -6.36 0.32 -3.33
C VAL A 9 -7.50 0.01 -4.30
N ASN A 10 -8.56 0.82 -4.34
CA ASN A 10 -9.78 0.56 -5.11
C ASN A 10 -10.37 -0.83 -4.80
N GLY A 11 -10.62 -1.07 -3.51
CA GLY A 11 -11.14 -2.31 -2.92
C GLY A 11 -10.05 -3.31 -2.52
N VAL A 12 -9.84 -3.50 -1.23
CA VAL A 12 -8.80 -4.36 -0.64
C VAL A 12 -9.08 -5.84 -0.84
N ASN A 13 -10.34 -6.26 -0.73
CA ASN A 13 -10.71 -7.68 -0.81
C ASN A 13 -10.33 -8.31 -2.16
N GLY A 14 -10.51 -7.59 -3.26
CA GLY A 14 -10.16 -8.07 -4.61
C GLY A 14 -8.70 -7.88 -4.99
N ARG A 15 -7.92 -7.11 -4.20
CA ARG A 15 -6.58 -6.63 -4.57
C ARG A 15 -5.52 -6.88 -3.51
N LEU A 16 -5.83 -7.63 -2.45
CA LEU A 16 -4.89 -7.96 -1.38
C LEU A 16 -3.55 -8.52 -1.91
N PRO A 17 -3.50 -9.43 -2.91
CA PRO A 17 -2.22 -9.91 -3.45
C PRO A 17 -1.36 -8.80 -4.08
N VAL A 18 -1.99 -7.84 -4.77
CA VAL A 18 -1.31 -6.70 -5.39
C VAL A 18 -0.78 -5.75 -4.31
N LEU A 19 -1.60 -5.47 -3.30
CA LEU A 19 -1.20 -4.64 -2.15
C LEU A 19 -0.01 -5.25 -1.40
N LEU A 20 -0.05 -6.56 -1.12
CA LEU A 20 1.05 -7.27 -0.44
C LEU A 20 2.34 -7.30 -1.27
N LYS A 21 2.23 -7.50 -2.59
CA LYS A 21 3.39 -7.41 -3.49
C LYS A 21 4.03 -6.02 -3.43
N TRP A 22 3.21 -4.97 -3.55
CA TRP A 22 3.69 -3.58 -3.51
C TRP A 22 4.33 -3.21 -2.16
N LEU A 23 3.73 -3.65 -1.05
CA LEU A 23 4.28 -3.48 0.30
C LEU A 23 5.61 -4.25 0.49
N GLY A 24 5.79 -5.38 -0.21
CA GLY A 24 7.03 -6.16 -0.15
C GLY A 24 8.17 -5.61 -1.01
N GLU A 25 7.86 -4.84 -2.06
CA GLU A 25 8.85 -4.23 -2.95
C GLU A 25 9.44 -2.92 -2.38
N THR A 26 8.77 -2.32 -1.39
CA THR A 26 9.10 -0.98 -0.90
C THR A 26 9.17 -0.91 0.63
N ALA A 27 10.15 -0.19 1.17
CA ALA A 27 10.31 0.02 2.61
C ALA A 27 9.92 1.45 3.01
N TYR A 28 8.64 1.79 2.86
CA TYR A 28 8.11 3.05 3.42
C TYR A 28 7.90 2.91 4.92
N ASP A 29 8.19 3.95 5.68
CA ASP A 29 7.99 3.97 7.14
C ASP A 29 6.49 4.15 7.48
N VAL A 30 5.75 4.87 6.62
CA VAL A 30 4.30 5.09 6.76
C VAL A 30 3.64 4.95 5.39
N VAL A 31 2.50 4.26 5.34
CA VAL A 31 1.66 4.12 4.15
C VAL A 31 0.23 4.53 4.47
N CYS A 32 -0.31 5.47 3.70
CA CYS A 32 -1.72 5.81 3.73
C CYS A 32 -2.46 5.04 2.62
N LEU A 33 -3.47 4.25 2.99
CA LEU A 33 -4.33 3.53 2.04
C LEU A 33 -5.65 4.28 1.85
N GLN A 34 -6.16 4.31 0.62
CA GLN A 34 -7.47 4.88 0.27
C GLN A 34 -8.35 3.82 -0.39
N GLU A 35 -9.67 4.00 -0.31
CA GLU A 35 -10.67 3.13 -0.94
C GLU A 35 -10.42 1.64 -0.64
N LEU A 36 -10.43 1.28 0.65
CA LEU A 36 -10.34 -0.11 1.10
C LEU A 36 -11.57 -0.92 0.70
#